data_AF-A0A965Y3X5-F1
#
_entry.id   AF-A0A965Y3X5-F1
#
_cell.length_a   1.000
_cell.length_b   1.000
_cell.length_c   1.000
_cell.angle_alpha   90.00
_cell.angle_beta   90.00
_cell.angle_gamma   90.00
#
_symmetry.space_group_name_H-M   'P 1'
#
loop_
_entity.id
_entity.type
_entity.pdbx_description
1 polymer ?
#
loop_
_entity_poly.entity_id
_entity_poly.type
_entity_poly.pdbx_seq_one_letter_code
_entity_poly.pdbx_strand_id
1 'polypeptide(L)'
;MIASQFSCFFFDLDGVLYVGGTATPGAVETLDTLRSLGKNIRFITNNPTTRIRIADRLRGHGIAAEMDEIITAGSATAKYLAAEGINKAWVIGEQGLHREIEMAGISAAGEEDCEAVVIGWDETAT
;
A
#
# COMPACT_ATOMS: atom_id res chain seq x y z
N MET A 1 7.91 26.45 -8.71
CA MET A 1 6.77 25.71 -8.12
C MET A 1 7.30 24.67 -7.16
N ILE A 2 6.53 24.20 -6.17
CA ILE A 2 7.01 23.11 -5.29
C ILE A 2 7.42 21.86 -6.10
N ALA A 3 6.73 21.61 -7.22
CA ALA A 3 7.04 20.57 -8.20
C ALA A 3 8.48 20.62 -8.74
N SER A 4 9.09 21.80 -8.87
CA SER A 4 10.48 21.91 -9.38
C SER A 4 11.54 21.58 -8.34
N GLN A 5 11.19 21.54 -7.05
CA GLN A 5 12.15 21.31 -5.96
C GLN A 5 12.37 19.83 -5.65
N PHE A 6 11.44 18.95 -6.06
CA PHE A 6 11.49 17.52 -5.76
C PHE A 6 11.40 16.68 -7.03
N SER A 7 12.07 15.53 -7.03
CA SER A 7 12.03 14.54 -8.12
C SER A 7 10.97 13.46 -7.89
N CYS A 8 10.52 13.28 -6.65
CA CYS A 8 9.56 12.25 -6.25
C CYS A 8 8.51 12.83 -5.30
N PHE A 9 7.26 12.40 -5.46
CA PHE A 9 6.12 12.78 -4.62
C PHE A 9 5.44 11.54 -4.06
N PHE A 10 5.14 11.57 -2.77
CA PHE A 10 4.41 10.52 -2.07
C PHE A 10 3.04 11.09 -1.71
N PHE A 11 1.99 10.40 -2.14
CA PHE A 11 0.61 10.79 -1.90
C PHE A 11 -0.05 9.79 -0.98
N ASP A 12 -0.56 10.30 0.14
CA ASP A 12 -1.60 9.60 0.88
C ASP A 12 -2.87 9.48 0.02
N LEU A 13 -3.77 8.55 0.36
CA LEU A 13 -4.91 8.19 -0.50
C LEU A 13 -6.25 8.73 0.02
N ASP A 14 -6.80 8.10 1.06
CA ASP A 14 -8.10 8.44 1.64
C ASP A 14 -8.05 9.84 2.27
N GLY A 15 -8.86 10.77 1.77
CA GLY A 15 -8.87 12.16 2.23
C GLY A 15 -7.93 13.10 1.45
N VAL A 16 -7.04 12.56 0.62
CA VAL A 16 -6.07 13.34 -0.18
C VAL A 16 -6.36 13.22 -1.67
N LEU A 17 -6.34 12.01 -2.23
CA LEU A 17 -6.62 11.76 -3.64
C LEU A 17 -8.10 11.49 -3.91
N TYR A 18 -8.81 10.96 -2.93
CA TYR A 18 -10.24 10.68 -3.03
C TYR A 18 -10.93 10.72 -1.65
N VAL A 19 -12.23 10.95 -1.65
CA VAL A 19 -13.10 10.82 -0.47
C VAL A 19 -14.27 9.91 -0.84
N GLY A 20 -14.35 8.75 -0.19
CA GLY A 20 -15.34 7.73 -0.53
C GLY A 20 -15.18 7.25 -1.97
N GLY A 21 -16.23 7.44 -2.79
CA GLY A 21 -16.28 7.02 -4.19
C GLY A 21 -15.76 8.05 -5.21
N THR A 22 -15.30 9.23 -4.75
CA THR A 22 -15.04 10.37 -5.64
C THR A 22 -13.61 10.87 -5.50
N ALA A 23 -12.92 11.10 -6.62
CA ALA A 23 -11.61 11.77 -6.62
C ALA A 23 -11.72 13.20 -6.07
N THR A 24 -10.71 13.66 -5.34
CA THR A 24 -10.68 15.06 -4.88
C THR A 24 -10.44 16.00 -6.08
N PRO A 25 -11.00 17.22 -6.08
CA PRO A 25 -10.87 18.14 -7.20
C PRO A 25 -9.40 18.43 -7.53
N GLY A 26 -9.03 18.26 -8.80
CA GLY A 26 -7.67 18.52 -9.28
C GLY A 26 -6.67 17.40 -9.03
N ALA A 27 -7.05 16.29 -8.37
CA ALA A 27 -6.12 15.20 -8.05
C ALA A 27 -5.57 14.53 -9.31
N VAL A 28 -6.47 14.13 -10.24
CA VAL A 28 -6.10 13.47 -11.49
C VAL A 28 -5.20 14.38 -12.32
N GLU A 29 -5.63 15.63 -12.52
CA GLU A 29 -4.91 16.63 -13.31
C GLU A 29 -3.53 16.96 -12.71
N THR A 30 -3.43 16.99 -11.38
CA THR A 30 -2.17 17.23 -10.68
C THR A 30 -1.20 16.06 -10.87
N LEU A 31 -1.67 14.82 -10.73
CA LEU A 31 -0.84 13.64 -10.92
C LEU A 31 -0.36 13.53 -12.38
N ASP A 32 -1.24 13.78 -13.35
CA ASP A 32 -0.88 13.80 -14.77
C ASP A 32 0.14 14.90 -15.09
N THR A 33 -0.05 16.09 -14.52
CA THR A 33 0.91 17.19 -14.64
C THR A 33 2.27 16.79 -14.07
N LEU A 34 2.32 16.19 -12.89
CA LEU A 34 3.57 15.74 -12.28
C LEU A 34 4.27 14.65 -13.13
N ARG A 35 3.51 13.70 -13.68
CA ARG A 35 4.05 12.70 -14.62
C ARG A 35 4.61 13.34 -15.88
N SER A 36 3.91 14.30 -16.47
CA SER A 36 4.38 15.03 -17.66
C SER A 36 5.68 15.81 -17.40
N LEU A 37 5.89 16.24 -16.16
CA LEU A 37 7.13 16.89 -15.70
C LEU A 37 8.23 15.88 -15.33
N GLY A 38 8.05 14.58 -15.62
CA GLY A 38 9.01 13.53 -15.33
C GLY A 38 9.18 13.22 -13.84
N LYS A 39 8.17 13.52 -13.01
CA LYS A 39 8.25 13.25 -11.57
C LYS A 39 7.86 11.81 -11.26
N ASN A 40 8.58 11.20 -10.32
CA ASN A 40 8.21 9.91 -9.76
C ASN A 40 7.05 10.09 -8.79
N ILE A 41 6.07 9.21 -8.86
CA ILE A 41 4.88 9.22 -8.00
C ILE A 41 4.85 7.93 -7.20
N ARG A 42 4.55 8.04 -5.90
CA ARG A 42 4.30 6.92 -5.00
C ARG A 42 2.98 7.13 -4.28
N PHE A 43 2.19 6.07 -4.17
CA PHE A 43 0.93 6.02 -3.46
C PHE A 43 1.16 5.30 -2.15
N ILE A 44 0.97 5.98 -1.02
CA ILE A 44 1.22 5.43 0.32
C ILE A 44 -0.08 5.36 1.10
N THR A 45 -0.35 4.23 1.76
CA THR A 45 -1.52 4.08 2.62
C THR A 45 -1.22 3.18 3.82
N ASN A 46 -1.84 3.49 4.95
CA ASN A 46 -1.81 2.65 6.15
C ASN A 46 -2.76 1.45 6.05
N ASN A 47 -3.60 1.36 5.02
CA ASN A 47 -4.48 0.21 4.83
C ASN A 47 -3.63 -1.03 4.53
N PRO A 48 -3.71 -2.12 5.32
CA PRO A 48 -2.86 -3.31 5.15
C PRO A 48 -3.31 -4.22 4.00
N THR A 49 -4.29 -3.81 3.18
CA THR A 49 -4.76 -4.61 2.06
C THR A 49 -3.73 -4.73 0.93
N THR A 50 -4.02 -5.58 -0.06
CA THR A 50 -3.12 -5.85 -1.20
C THR A 50 -2.93 -4.61 -2.08
N ARG A 51 -1.72 -4.44 -2.61
CA ARG A 51 -1.41 -3.40 -3.62
C ARG A 51 -2.31 -3.49 -4.85
N ILE A 52 -2.73 -4.70 -5.25
CA ILE A 52 -3.64 -4.90 -6.40
C ILE A 52 -4.98 -4.19 -6.16
N ARG A 53 -5.59 -4.40 -4.99
CA ARG A 53 -6.84 -3.75 -4.61
C ARG A 53 -6.73 -2.22 -4.56
N ILE A 54 -5.58 -1.70 -4.14
CA ILE A 54 -5.32 -0.25 -4.15
C ILE A 54 -5.19 0.26 -5.59
N ALA A 55 -4.49 -0.46 -6.47
CA ALA A 55 -4.36 -0.09 -7.88
C ALA A 55 -5.73 0.00 -8.56
N ASP A 56 -6.59 -1.00 -8.35
CA ASP A 56 -7.94 -1.02 -8.91
C ASP A 56 -8.81 0.11 -8.35
N ARG A 57 -8.69 0.42 -7.05
CA ARG A 57 -9.38 1.56 -6.44
C ARG A 57 -8.94 2.88 -7.06
N LEU A 58 -7.64 3.11 -7.22
CA LEU A 58 -7.10 4.31 -7.87
C LEU A 58 -7.58 4.44 -9.31
N ARG A 59 -7.57 3.34 -10.08
CA ARG A 59 -8.10 3.32 -11.46
C ARG A 59 -9.59 3.64 -11.50
N GLY A 60 -10.37 3.17 -10.54
CA GLY A 60 -11.79 3.51 -10.38
C GLY A 60 -12.04 5.02 -10.19
N HIS A 61 -11.04 5.75 -9.68
CA HIS A 61 -11.07 7.21 -9.55
C HIS A 61 -10.42 7.95 -10.74
N GLY A 62 -10.09 7.24 -11.82
CA GLY A 62 -9.42 7.82 -12.98
C GLY A 62 -7.92 8.06 -12.79
N ILE A 63 -7.33 7.55 -11.71
CA ILE A 63 -5.90 7.69 -11.41
C ILE A 63 -5.18 6.44 -11.92
N ALA A 64 -4.33 6.60 -12.94
CA ALA A 64 -3.44 5.53 -13.35
C ALA A 64 -2.45 5.21 -12.21
N ALA A 65 -2.30 3.94 -11.88
CA ALA A 65 -1.39 3.47 -10.84
C ALA A 65 -0.84 2.09 -11.21
N GLU A 66 0.49 1.99 -11.16
CA GLU A 66 1.22 0.73 -11.30
C GLU A 66 1.53 0.12 -9.93
N MET A 67 1.70 -1.20 -9.89
CA MET A 67 1.88 -1.96 -8.65
C MET A 67 3.14 -1.57 -7.86
N ASP A 68 4.19 -1.13 -8.56
CA ASP A 68 5.46 -0.68 -7.98
C ASP A 68 5.42 0.78 -7.48
N GLU A 69 4.38 1.53 -7.86
CA GLU A 69 4.11 2.86 -7.32
C GLU A 69 3.42 2.79 -5.96
N ILE A 70 2.84 1.64 -5.57
CA ILE A 70 1.97 1.52 -4.40
C ILE A 70 2.70 0.89 -3.21
N ILE A 71 2.60 1.56 -2.06
CA ILE A 71 3.16 1.16 -0.77
C ILE A 71 2.02 1.12 0.24
N THR A 72 1.56 -0.09 0.57
CA THR A 72 0.61 -0.33 1.65
C THR A 72 1.33 -0.68 2.94
N ALA A 73 0.69 -0.49 4.10
CA ALA A 73 1.22 -0.97 5.38
C ALA A 73 1.57 -2.47 5.33
N GLY A 74 0.73 -3.29 4.68
CA GLY A 74 0.97 -4.72 4.50
C GLY A 74 2.23 -5.00 3.69
N SER A 75 2.39 -4.35 2.53
CA SER A 75 3.58 -4.51 1.69
C SER A 75 4.87 -4.01 2.36
N ALA A 76 4.77 -2.92 3.14
CA ALA A 76 5.90 -2.36 3.89
C ALA A 76 6.33 -3.31 5.01
N THR A 77 5.38 -3.86 5.77
CA THR A 77 5.64 -4.87 6.80
C THR A 77 6.24 -6.14 6.21
N ALA A 78 5.69 -6.66 5.11
CA ALA A 78 6.20 -7.85 4.45
C ALA A 78 7.66 -7.66 3.99
N LYS A 79 7.97 -6.49 3.40
CA LYS A 79 9.33 -6.13 3.02
C LYS A 79 10.27 -6.03 4.22
N TYR A 80 9.81 -5.46 5.32
CA TYR A 80 10.60 -5.34 6.55
C TYR A 80 10.95 -6.73 7.12
N LEU A 81 9.96 -7.61 7.28
CA LEU A 81 10.16 -8.97 7.80
C LEU A 81 11.13 -9.79 6.94
N ALA A 82 10.99 -9.70 5.61
CA ALA A 82 11.90 -10.37 4.69
C ALA A 82 13.35 -9.85 4.83
N ALA A 83 13.54 -8.55 5.08
CA ALA A 83 14.85 -7.96 5.30
C ALA A 83 15.49 -8.41 6.63
N GLU A 84 14.67 -8.67 7.65
CA GLU A 84 15.09 -9.24 8.94
C GLU A 84 15.32 -10.76 8.87
N GLY A 85 15.11 -11.39 7.71
CA GLY A 85 15.29 -12.84 7.52
C GLY A 85 14.21 -13.69 8.17
N ILE A 86 13.05 -13.10 8.47
CA ILE A 86 11.87 -13.82 8.96
C ILE A 86 11.23 -14.60 7.82
N ASN A 87 10.98 -15.89 8.04
CA ASN A 87 10.37 -16.82 7.08
C ASN A 87 9.02 -17.36 7.55
N LYS A 88 8.67 -17.20 8.84
CA LYS A 88 7.39 -17.66 9.40
C LYS A 88 6.72 -16.59 10.25
N ALA A 89 5.51 -16.19 9.90
CA ALA A 89 4.76 -15.19 10.64
C ALA A 89 3.35 -15.65 11.00
N TRP A 90 2.94 -15.39 12.24
CA TRP A 90 1.54 -15.48 12.65
C TRP A 90 0.86 -14.16 12.36
N VAL A 91 -0.04 -14.17 11.39
CA VAL A 91 -0.72 -12.96 10.89
C VAL A 91 -2.13 -12.91 11.46
N ILE A 92 -2.44 -11.79 12.11
CA ILE A 92 -3.76 -11.42 12.61
C ILE A 92 -4.20 -10.19 11.81
N GLY A 93 -5.18 -10.34 10.93
CA GLY A 93 -5.57 -9.30 10.00
C GLY A 93 -6.45 -9.80 8.85
N GLU A 94 -6.97 -8.87 8.06
CA GLU A 94 -7.69 -9.22 6.84
C GLU A 94 -6.85 -10.04 5.85
N GLN A 95 -7.53 -10.81 4.98
CA GLN A 95 -6.90 -11.65 3.94
C GLN A 95 -5.89 -10.90 3.06
N GLY A 96 -6.06 -9.59 2.85
CA GLY A 96 -5.11 -8.79 2.08
C GLY A 96 -3.73 -8.71 2.72
N LEU A 97 -3.66 -8.65 4.05
CA LEU A 97 -2.40 -8.65 4.79
C LEU A 97 -1.70 -10.00 4.67
N HIS A 98 -2.43 -11.10 4.87
CA HIS A 98 -1.92 -12.46 4.69
C HIS A 98 -1.26 -12.63 3.31
N ARG A 99 -1.94 -12.19 2.25
CA ARG A 99 -1.42 -12.29 0.88
C ARG A 99 -0.14 -11.48 0.66
N GLU A 100 -0.03 -10.27 1.20
CA GLU A 100 1.22 -9.48 1.05
C GLU A 100 2.39 -10.15 1.78
N ILE A 101 2.16 -10.73 2.96
CA ILE A 101 3.18 -11.49 3.71
C ILE A 101 3.61 -12.74 2.92
N GLU A 102 2.66 -13.51 2.39
CA GLU A 102 2.94 -14.69 1.56
C GLU A 102 3.69 -14.33 0.27
N MET A 103 3.32 -13.22 -0.39
CA MET A 103 3.99 -12.73 -1.60
C MET A 103 5.45 -12.31 -1.35
N ALA A 104 5.82 -11.99 -0.11
CA ALA A 104 7.21 -11.74 0.29
C ALA A 104 7.99 -13.02 0.60
N GLY A 105 7.39 -14.20 0.44
CA GLY A 105 8.02 -15.50 0.70
C GLY A 105 7.95 -15.94 2.16
N ILE A 106 7.15 -15.26 2.99
CA ILE A 106 6.99 -15.56 4.41
C ILE A 106 5.79 -16.50 4.55
N SER A 107 6.03 -17.67 5.14
CA SER A 107 4.99 -18.68 5.35
C SER A 107 4.08 -18.29 6.51
N ALA A 108 2.78 -18.57 6.37
CA ALA A 108 1.85 -18.48 7.47
C ALA A 108 2.23 -19.48 8.57
N ALA A 109 2.18 -19.03 9.82
CA ALA A 109 2.43 -19.83 11.02
C ALA A 109 1.35 -19.55 12.07
N GLY A 110 1.25 -20.42 13.07
CA GLY A 110 0.44 -20.21 14.26
C GLY A 110 1.26 -19.62 15.41
N GLU A 111 0.60 -19.41 16.54
CA GLU A 111 1.19 -18.82 17.75
C GLU A 111 2.47 -19.55 18.20
N GLU A 112 2.47 -20.88 18.19
CA GLU A 112 3.56 -21.69 18.74
C GLU A 112 4.79 -21.84 17.82
N ASP A 113 4.66 -21.59 16.51
CA ASP A 113 5.70 -21.88 15.51
C ASP A 113 6.12 -20.67 14.65
N CYS A 114 5.65 -19.48 14.99
CA CYS A 114 6.01 -18.23 14.33
C CYS A 114 7.33 -17.62 14.85
N GLU A 115 8.00 -16.86 13.99
CA GLU A 115 9.17 -16.05 14.36
C GLU A 115 8.77 -14.58 14.63
N ALA A 116 7.62 -14.17 14.09
CA ALA A 116 7.04 -12.85 14.28
C ALA A 116 5.50 -12.93 14.33
N VAL A 117 4.90 -12.01 15.08
CA VAL A 117 3.44 -11.76 15.07
C VAL A 117 3.18 -10.47 14.31
N VAL A 118 2.29 -10.52 13.33
CA VAL A 118 1.89 -9.36 12.52
C VAL A 118 0.44 -9.03 12.80
N ILE A 119 0.18 -7.83 13.31
CA ILE A 119 -1.16 -7.38 13.68
C ILE A 119 -1.58 -6.23 12.77
N GLY A 120 -2.66 -6.45 12.04
CA GLY A 120 -3.36 -5.45 11.24
C GLY A 120 -4.82 -5.34 11.63
N TRP A 121 -5.55 -4.49 10.91
CA TRP A 121 -7.00 -4.42 11.05
C TRP A 121 -7.65 -5.76 10.66
N ASP A 122 -8.59 -6.21 11.50
CA ASP A 122 -9.39 -7.41 11.33
C ASP A 122 -10.79 -7.14 11.88
N GLU A 123 -11.81 -7.12 11.03
CA GLU A 123 -13.21 -6.95 11.46
C GLU A 123 -13.74 -8.17 12.24
N THR A 124 -13.03 -9.30 12.20
CA THR A 124 -13.43 -10.57 12.82
C THR A 124 -12.69 -10.88 14.12
N ALA A 125 -11.69 -10.08 14.48
CA ALA A 125 -10.98 -10.21 15.74
C ALA A 125 -11.90 -9.79 16.91
N THR A 126 -12.32 -10.79 17.71
CA THR A 126 -13.11 -10.63 18.94
C THR A 126 -12.26 -10.72 20.18
#